data_AF-A0A838P9D6-F1
#
_entry.id   AF-A0A838P9D6-F1
#
_cell.length_a   1.000
_cell.length_b   1.000
_cell.length_c   1.000
_cell.angle_alpha   90.00
_cell.angle_beta   90.00
_cell.angle_gamma   90.00
#
_symmetry.space_group_name_H-M   'P 1'
#
loop_
_entity.id
_entity.type
_entity.pdbx_description
1 polymer ?
#
loop_
_entity_poly.entity_id
_entity_poly.type
_entity_poly.pdbx_seq_one_letter_code
_entity_poly.pdbx_strand_id
1 'polypeptide(L)'
;GAGSAEKSRVILDAMCAAGTAELYVPIDVSATFLSQTAGRVRREYPGLLVEPAIADIAEALNLPRRLPRPSLYAFLGGTIGNFYPAAAIRLLRRVRAALHSSDRFLMGVDLRKEKDRIEAAYNDRQGVTAAFNRNMLLVLNHELGADFDPMAFEHRAFYEPVTHRIEMHLVSQRDQQVLIPGLAPVTFAAGESLRTEISAKHDRASVTELFDAAGLRISGWVTDADALFALVLGAPA
;
A
#
# COMPACT_ATOMS: atom_id res chain seq x y z
N GLY A 1 5.03 -1.67 0.87
CA GLY A 1 5.98 -1.48 1.97
C GLY A 1 6.02 -2.73 2.81
N ALA A 2 7.18 -3.04 3.38
CA ALA A 2 7.36 -4.15 4.31
C ALA A 2 6.63 -3.90 5.65
N GLY A 3 6.38 -2.63 6.00
CA GLY A 3 5.65 -2.29 7.21
C GLY A 3 6.27 -2.91 8.46
N SER A 4 5.43 -3.45 9.36
CA SER A 4 5.87 -4.17 10.57
C SER A 4 6.46 -5.55 10.27
N ALA A 5 6.42 -6.01 9.02
CA ALA A 5 6.76 -7.36 8.55
C ALA A 5 5.93 -8.50 9.18
N GLU A 6 4.83 -8.22 9.88
CA GLU A 6 4.00 -9.28 10.50
C GLU A 6 3.49 -10.29 9.47
N LYS A 7 2.96 -9.82 8.34
CA LYS A 7 2.52 -10.70 7.24
C LYS A 7 3.68 -11.38 6.54
N SER A 8 4.85 -10.73 6.49
CA SER A 8 6.06 -11.31 5.92
C SER A 8 6.57 -12.49 6.74
N ARG A 9 6.41 -12.47 8.08
CA ARG A 9 6.81 -13.59 8.96
C ARG A 9 6.16 -14.91 8.58
N VAL A 10 4.87 -14.91 8.23
CA VAL A 10 4.17 -16.13 7.78
C VAL A 10 4.85 -16.76 6.56
N ILE A 11 5.32 -15.93 5.63
CA ILE A 11 6.06 -16.39 4.43
C ILE A 11 7.46 -16.86 4.82
N LEU A 12 8.16 -16.08 5.66
CA LEU A 12 9.52 -16.41 6.12
C LEU A 12 9.55 -17.72 6.91
N ASP A 13 8.58 -17.94 7.81
CA ASP A 13 8.44 -19.17 8.58
C ASP A 13 8.32 -20.39 7.65
N ALA A 14 7.47 -20.29 6.62
CA ALA A 14 7.30 -21.35 5.63
C ALA A 14 8.59 -21.60 4.82
N MET A 15 9.28 -20.54 4.41
CA MET A 15 10.55 -20.65 3.67
C MET A 15 11.68 -21.20 4.56
N CYS A 16 11.73 -20.83 5.84
CA CYS A 16 12.69 -21.35 6.80
C CYS A 16 12.45 -22.83 7.07
N ALA A 17 11.19 -23.24 7.29
CA ALA A 17 10.81 -24.64 7.48
C ALA A 17 11.14 -25.50 6.24
N ALA A 18 11.03 -24.92 5.04
CA ALA A 18 11.40 -25.59 3.79
C ALA A 18 12.92 -25.56 3.50
N GLY A 19 13.73 -24.85 4.30
CA GLY A 19 15.17 -24.70 4.08
C GLY A 19 15.54 -23.83 2.88
N THR A 20 14.63 -22.95 2.42
CA THR A 20 14.80 -22.11 1.23
C THR A 20 14.95 -20.62 1.54
N ALA A 21 14.93 -20.23 2.83
CA ALA A 21 15.06 -18.84 3.25
C ALA A 21 16.53 -18.42 3.33
N GLU A 22 17.02 -17.73 2.31
CA GLU A 22 18.40 -17.21 2.27
C GLU A 22 18.48 -15.70 2.53
N LEU A 23 17.63 -14.91 1.87
CA LEU A 23 17.67 -13.45 1.89
C LEU A 23 16.25 -12.87 1.99
N TYR A 24 16.07 -11.90 2.90
CA TYR A 24 14.90 -11.05 3.00
C TYR A 24 15.27 -9.59 2.77
N VAL A 25 14.63 -8.96 1.78
CA VAL A 25 14.81 -7.55 1.43
C VAL A 25 13.53 -6.79 1.76
N PRO A 26 13.37 -6.27 3.00
CA PRO A 26 12.24 -5.42 3.33
C PRO A 26 12.41 -4.05 2.68
N ILE A 27 11.35 -3.54 2.04
CA ILE A 27 11.35 -2.25 1.33
C ILE A 27 10.29 -1.34 1.94
N ASP A 28 10.68 -0.15 2.36
CA ASP A 28 9.75 0.85 2.88
C ASP A 28 10.29 2.29 2.70
N VAL A 29 9.40 3.27 2.71
CA VAL A 29 9.78 4.70 2.63
C VAL A 29 10.28 5.23 3.98
N SER A 30 9.82 4.64 5.08
CA SER A 30 10.22 5.07 6.43
C SER A 30 11.53 4.39 6.87
N ALA A 31 12.64 5.11 6.77
CA ALA A 31 13.97 4.62 7.15
C ALA A 31 14.05 4.14 8.61
N THR A 32 13.48 4.92 9.54
CA THR A 32 13.47 4.61 10.97
C THR A 32 12.68 3.34 11.25
N PHE A 33 11.47 3.23 10.69
CA PHE A 33 10.61 2.08 10.90
C PHE A 33 11.20 0.81 10.25
N LEU A 34 11.74 0.94 9.03
CA LEU A 34 12.39 -0.14 8.32
C LEU A 34 13.60 -0.70 9.08
N SER A 35 14.42 0.17 9.66
CA SER A 35 15.59 -0.24 10.46
C SER A 35 15.18 -1.05 11.70
N GLN A 36 14.13 -0.60 12.41
CA GLN A 36 13.59 -1.33 13.55
C GLN A 36 12.98 -2.67 13.16
N THR A 37 12.23 -2.72 12.06
CA THR A 37 11.66 -3.96 11.52
C THR A 37 12.77 -4.94 11.12
N ALA A 38 13.78 -4.50 10.37
CA ALA A 38 14.91 -5.35 9.99
C ALA A 38 15.67 -5.88 11.22
N GLY A 39 15.90 -5.05 12.24
CA GLY A 39 16.54 -5.47 13.48
C GLY A 39 15.76 -6.55 14.25
N ARG A 40 14.41 -6.47 14.24
CA ARG A 40 13.56 -7.52 14.83
C ARG A 40 13.65 -8.83 14.05
N VAL A 41 13.49 -8.76 12.72
CA VAL A 41 13.56 -9.95 11.85
C VAL A 41 14.91 -10.66 11.99
N ARG A 42 16.05 -9.94 12.03
CA ARG A 42 17.37 -10.57 12.25
C ARG A 42 17.47 -11.37 13.55
N ARG A 43 16.80 -10.92 14.62
CA ARG A 43 16.78 -11.63 15.90
C ARG A 43 15.89 -12.86 15.87
N GLU A 44 14.76 -12.76 15.17
CA GLU A 44 13.78 -13.84 15.03
C GLU A 44 14.28 -14.96 14.09
N TYR A 45 15.10 -14.62 13.08
CA TYR A 45 15.63 -15.55 12.09
C TYR A 45 17.17 -15.47 11.99
N PRO A 46 17.95 -16.05 12.92
CA PRO A 46 19.41 -15.88 12.99
C PRO A 46 20.20 -16.34 11.76
N GLY A 47 19.64 -17.23 10.93
CA GLY A 47 20.26 -17.72 9.69
C GLY A 47 19.86 -16.95 8.43
N LEU A 48 18.94 -15.98 8.54
CA LEU A 48 18.40 -15.23 7.40
C LEU A 48 19.21 -13.94 7.19
N LEU A 49 19.72 -13.74 5.98
CA LEU A 49 20.27 -12.43 5.60
C LEU A 49 19.12 -11.42 5.47
N VAL A 50 19.26 -10.26 6.10
CA VAL A 50 18.24 -9.19 6.04
C VAL A 50 18.90 -7.91 5.54
N GLU A 51 18.52 -7.48 4.34
CA GLU A 51 19.05 -6.30 3.66
C GLU A 51 17.92 -5.27 3.41
N PRO A 52 17.68 -4.33 4.33
CA PRO A 52 16.64 -3.32 4.15
C PRO A 52 16.97 -2.36 3.01
N ALA A 53 15.98 -2.04 2.17
CA ALA A 53 16.10 -1.03 1.13
C ALA A 53 15.09 0.10 1.34
N ILE A 54 15.59 1.32 1.55
CA ILE A 54 14.75 2.50 1.67
C ILE A 54 14.41 2.95 0.26
N ALA A 55 13.14 2.83 -0.13
CA ALA A 55 12.68 3.20 -1.46
C ALA A 55 11.19 3.50 -1.48
N ASP A 56 10.80 4.44 -2.34
CA ASP A 56 9.43 4.56 -2.78
C ASP A 56 9.14 3.44 -3.79
N ILE A 57 8.17 2.59 -3.47
CA ILE A 57 7.73 1.52 -4.34
C ILE A 57 7.12 2.05 -5.65
N ALA A 58 6.61 3.29 -5.64
CA ALA A 58 6.09 3.95 -6.83
C ALA A 58 7.20 4.41 -7.80
N GLU A 59 8.46 4.35 -7.36
CA GLU A 59 9.64 4.74 -8.13
C GLU A 59 10.49 3.53 -8.54
N ALA A 60 11.67 3.79 -9.10
CA ALA A 60 12.61 2.74 -9.46
C ALA A 60 13.15 2.03 -8.20
N LEU A 61 12.94 0.71 -8.12
CA LEU A 61 13.47 -0.11 -7.03
C LEU A 61 14.94 -0.46 -7.30
N ASN A 62 15.84 0.15 -6.54
CA ASN A 62 17.25 -0.24 -6.51
C ASN A 62 17.43 -1.45 -5.59
N LEU A 63 17.10 -2.62 -6.10
CA LEU A 63 17.31 -3.89 -5.38
C LEU A 63 18.81 -4.26 -5.38
N PRO A 64 19.27 -5.09 -4.42
CA PRO A 64 20.61 -5.67 -4.46
C PRO A 64 20.89 -6.31 -5.81
N ARG A 65 22.10 -6.10 -6.35
CA ARG A 65 22.49 -6.52 -7.72
C ARG A 65 22.36 -8.03 -7.98
N ARG A 66 22.34 -8.86 -6.93
CA ARG A 66 22.18 -10.32 -7.03
C ARG A 66 21.23 -10.80 -5.94
N LEU A 67 20.03 -11.21 -6.33
CA LEU A 67 19.08 -11.89 -5.46
C LEU A 67 19.22 -13.41 -5.64
N PRO A 68 19.20 -14.22 -4.56
CA PRO A 68 19.06 -15.67 -4.66
C PRO A 68 17.79 -16.04 -5.44
N ARG A 69 17.88 -17.05 -6.31
CA ARG A 69 16.78 -17.46 -7.20
C ARG A 69 16.38 -18.93 -6.91
N PRO A 70 15.09 -19.27 -6.95
CA PRO A 70 13.95 -18.40 -7.23
C PRO A 70 13.68 -17.39 -6.09
N SER A 71 13.23 -16.19 -6.43
CA SER A 71 12.80 -15.16 -5.47
C SER A 71 11.29 -14.98 -5.47
N LEU A 72 10.74 -14.63 -4.30
CA LEU A 72 9.35 -14.22 -4.14
C LEU A 72 9.28 -12.71 -3.86
N TYR A 73 8.62 -11.98 -4.76
CA TYR A 73 8.32 -10.56 -4.57
C TYR A 73 6.95 -10.45 -3.92
N ALA A 74 6.84 -9.85 -2.74
CA ALA A 74 5.57 -9.76 -2.01
C ALA A 74 5.09 -8.30 -1.89
N PHE A 75 3.88 -8.03 -2.36
CA PHE A 75 3.19 -6.75 -2.22
C PHE A 75 1.80 -6.96 -1.60
N LEU A 76 1.76 -6.88 -0.26
CA LEU A 76 0.62 -7.34 0.54
C LEU A 76 -0.25 -6.19 1.05
N GLY A 77 -1.43 -6.53 1.58
CA GLY A 77 -2.27 -5.58 2.33
C GLY A 77 -3.24 -4.74 1.51
N GLY A 78 -3.38 -4.99 0.20
CA GLY A 78 -4.33 -4.25 -0.65
C GLY A 78 -3.81 -2.89 -1.14
N THR A 79 -2.54 -2.56 -0.88
CA THR A 79 -1.94 -1.26 -1.22
C THR A 79 -1.94 -0.96 -2.72
N ILE A 80 -2.05 -1.97 -3.59
CA ILE A 80 -2.25 -1.75 -5.04
C ILE A 80 -3.52 -0.93 -5.33
N GLY A 81 -4.53 -1.02 -4.47
CA GLY A 81 -5.76 -0.25 -4.57
C GLY A 81 -5.56 1.25 -4.38
N ASN A 82 -4.43 1.68 -3.81
CA ASN A 82 -4.14 3.10 -3.60
C ASN A 82 -3.63 3.81 -4.86
N PHE A 83 -3.49 3.07 -5.96
CA PHE A 83 -3.01 3.59 -7.23
C PHE A 83 -4.14 3.66 -8.25
N TYR A 84 -4.20 4.76 -9.01
CA TYR A 84 -5.00 4.80 -10.22
C TYR A 84 -4.54 3.72 -11.21
N PRO A 85 -5.43 3.21 -12.10
CA PRO A 85 -5.12 2.08 -12.98
C PRO A 85 -3.80 2.24 -13.75
N ALA A 86 -3.53 3.40 -14.34
CA ALA A 86 -2.30 3.66 -15.07
C ALA A 86 -1.04 3.59 -14.17
N ALA A 87 -1.14 4.08 -12.92
CA ALA A 87 -0.04 4.02 -11.96
C ALA A 87 0.17 2.59 -11.44
N ALA A 88 -0.92 1.85 -11.18
CA ALA A 88 -0.87 0.43 -10.81
C ALA A 88 -0.18 -0.40 -11.90
N ILE A 89 -0.54 -0.21 -13.17
CA ILE A 89 0.11 -0.89 -14.31
C ILE A 89 1.60 -0.53 -14.38
N ARG A 90 1.99 0.73 -14.19
CA ARG A 90 3.41 1.13 -14.16
C ARG A 90 4.18 0.44 -13.02
N LEU A 91 3.58 0.35 -11.84
CA LEU A 91 4.16 -0.40 -10.71
C LEU A 91 4.36 -1.88 -11.08
N LEU A 92 3.32 -2.53 -11.59
CA LEU A 92 3.36 -3.94 -11.98
C LEU A 92 4.35 -4.22 -13.12
N ARG A 93 4.50 -3.31 -14.10
CA ARG A 93 5.52 -3.41 -15.15
C ARG A 93 6.94 -3.36 -14.60
N ARG A 94 7.18 -2.54 -13.58
CA ARG A 94 8.49 -2.50 -12.89
C ARG A 94 8.76 -3.80 -12.14
N VAL A 95 7.76 -4.34 -11.44
CA VAL A 95 7.86 -5.67 -10.84
C VAL A 95 8.18 -6.72 -11.92
N ARG A 96 7.43 -6.72 -13.04
CA ARG A 96 7.66 -7.64 -14.15
C ARG A 96 9.07 -7.57 -14.72
N ALA A 97 9.64 -6.36 -14.85
CA ALA A 97 11.00 -6.15 -15.33
C ALA A 97 12.07 -6.70 -14.38
N ALA A 98 11.77 -6.80 -13.08
CA ALA A 98 12.70 -7.36 -12.08
C ALA A 98 12.61 -8.89 -11.95
N LEU A 99 11.52 -9.52 -12.42
CA LEU A 99 11.29 -10.97 -12.32
C LEU A 99 12.02 -11.76 -13.42
N HIS A 100 12.67 -12.85 -13.02
CA HIS A 100 13.09 -13.95 -13.88
C HIS A 100 11.99 -15.01 -14.02
N SER A 101 12.16 -15.94 -14.96
CA SER A 101 11.19 -17.01 -15.25
C SER A 101 10.85 -17.91 -14.05
N SER A 102 11.81 -18.13 -13.15
CA SER A 102 11.62 -18.93 -11.94
C SER A 102 11.02 -18.14 -10.77
N ASP A 103 10.99 -16.80 -10.84
CA ASP A 103 10.49 -15.95 -9.76
C ASP A 103 8.97 -15.89 -9.73
N ARG A 104 8.42 -15.49 -8.58
CA ARG A 104 6.99 -15.27 -8.41
C ARG A 104 6.70 -13.93 -7.75
N PHE A 105 5.51 -13.40 -8.04
CA PHE A 105 4.98 -12.21 -7.42
C PHE A 105 3.73 -12.56 -6.61
N LEU A 106 3.70 -12.24 -5.32
CA LEU A 106 2.54 -12.42 -4.46
C LEU A 106 1.92 -11.06 -4.16
N MET A 107 0.70 -10.84 -4.64
CA MET A 107 -0.03 -9.60 -4.45
C MET A 107 -1.29 -9.81 -3.62
N GLY A 108 -1.48 -8.99 -2.58
CA GLY A 108 -2.73 -8.94 -1.84
C GLY A 108 -3.68 -7.92 -2.43
N VAL A 109 -4.93 -8.30 -2.69
CA VAL A 109 -5.99 -7.41 -3.18
C VAL A 109 -7.21 -7.47 -2.29
N ASP A 110 -7.75 -6.29 -1.99
CA ASP A 110 -9.03 -6.19 -1.29
C ASP A 110 -10.17 -6.32 -2.31
N LEU A 111 -11.08 -7.27 -2.08
CA LEU A 111 -12.10 -7.61 -3.06
C LEU A 111 -13.32 -6.70 -2.99
N ARG A 112 -14.03 -6.57 -4.12
CA ARG A 112 -15.36 -5.96 -4.17
C ARG A 112 -16.31 -6.75 -3.26
N LYS A 113 -17.10 -6.04 -2.47
CA LYS A 113 -18.01 -6.58 -1.44
C LYS A 113 -19.10 -5.55 -1.13
N GLU A 114 -20.01 -5.89 -0.22
CA GLU A 114 -21.12 -5.02 0.19
C GLU A 114 -20.65 -3.62 0.62
N LYS A 115 -21.31 -2.59 0.06
CA LYS A 115 -20.97 -1.19 0.26
C LYS A 115 -20.80 -0.83 1.74
N ASP A 116 -21.80 -1.17 2.57
CA ASP A 116 -21.82 -0.80 3.98
C ASP A 116 -20.66 -1.40 4.75
N ARG A 117 -20.24 -2.63 4.39
CA ARG A 117 -19.06 -3.28 4.97
C ARG A 117 -17.78 -2.55 4.59
N ILE A 118 -17.66 -2.12 3.34
CA ILE A 118 -16.50 -1.35 2.88
C ILE A 118 -16.48 -0.01 3.60
N GLU A 119 -17.57 0.75 3.58
CA GLU A 119 -17.62 2.08 4.22
C GLU A 119 -17.39 2.01 5.74
N ALA A 120 -17.89 0.99 6.42
CA ALA A 120 -17.65 0.79 7.85
C ALA A 120 -16.16 0.55 8.19
N ALA A 121 -15.38 -0.05 7.28
CA ALA A 121 -13.95 -0.27 7.48
C ALA A 121 -13.13 1.03 7.43
N TYR A 122 -13.66 2.07 6.78
CA TYR A 122 -13.01 3.39 6.65
C TYR A 122 -13.66 4.46 7.54
N ASN A 123 -14.82 4.18 8.11
CA ASN A 123 -15.52 5.04 9.07
C ASN A 123 -15.66 4.32 10.43
N ASP A 124 -14.54 3.87 11.00
CA ASP A 124 -14.56 3.12 12.26
C ASP A 124 -15.10 3.98 13.41
N ARG A 125 -15.90 3.37 14.29
CA ARG A 125 -16.54 4.06 15.42
C ARG A 125 -15.55 4.62 16.46
N GLN A 126 -14.32 4.13 16.47
CA GLN A 126 -13.28 4.59 17.39
C GLN A 126 -12.60 5.88 16.89
N GLY A 127 -12.87 6.29 15.65
CA GLY A 127 -12.30 7.50 15.04
C GLY A 127 -10.83 7.37 14.65
N VAL A 128 -10.30 6.14 14.59
CA VAL A 128 -8.88 5.89 14.29
C VAL A 128 -8.57 6.28 12.85
N THR A 129 -9.41 5.90 11.89
CA THR A 129 -9.25 6.25 10.48
C THR A 129 -9.41 7.76 10.25
N ALA A 130 -10.28 8.42 11.00
CA ALA A 130 -10.43 9.87 10.95
C ALA A 130 -9.18 10.60 11.45
N ALA A 131 -8.59 10.13 12.56
CA ALA A 131 -7.33 10.66 13.08
C ALA A 131 -6.17 10.40 12.10
N PHE A 132 -6.09 9.19 11.53
CA PHE A 132 -5.12 8.85 10.49
C PHE A 132 -5.23 9.78 9.27
N ASN A 133 -6.45 10.04 8.79
CA ASN A 133 -6.67 10.92 7.65
C ASN A 133 -6.17 12.36 7.92
N ARG A 134 -6.52 12.90 9.10
CA ARG A 134 -6.09 14.24 9.53
C ARG A 134 -4.59 14.35 9.77
N ASN A 135 -3.91 13.25 10.08
CA ASN A 135 -2.47 13.24 10.33
C ASN A 135 -1.65 13.80 9.16
N MET A 136 -2.13 13.66 7.92
CA MET A 136 -1.46 14.28 6.77
C MET A 136 -1.34 15.81 6.91
N LEU A 137 -2.34 16.48 7.48
CA LEU A 137 -2.28 17.93 7.71
C LEU A 137 -1.20 18.29 8.75
N LEU A 138 -1.06 17.47 9.80
CA LEU A 138 0.01 17.62 10.79
C LEU A 138 1.40 17.40 10.16
N VAL A 139 1.53 16.45 9.26
CA VAL A 139 2.77 16.22 8.51
C VAL A 139 3.09 17.42 7.62
N LEU A 140 2.10 17.98 6.90
CA LEU A 140 2.31 19.19 6.09
C LEU A 140 2.73 20.38 6.95
N ASN A 141 2.13 20.56 8.12
CA ASN A 141 2.53 21.61 9.05
C ASN A 141 3.98 21.44 9.52
N HIS A 142 4.37 20.21 9.89
CA HIS A 142 5.71 19.93 10.38
C HIS A 142 6.77 20.06 9.27
N GLU A 143 6.56 19.43 8.12
CA GLU A 143 7.56 19.33 7.05
C GLU A 143 7.68 20.60 6.23
N LEU A 144 6.58 21.33 6.03
CA LEU A 144 6.53 22.51 5.16
C LEU A 144 6.36 23.83 5.93
N GLY A 145 6.17 23.78 7.25
CA GLY A 145 5.83 24.97 8.03
C GLY A 145 4.44 25.53 7.71
N ALA A 146 3.53 24.67 7.23
CA ALA A 146 2.15 25.05 6.99
C ALA A 146 1.37 25.27 8.30
N ASP A 147 0.20 25.91 8.22
CA ASP A 147 -0.63 26.25 9.39
C ASP A 147 -2.05 25.66 9.32
N PHE A 148 -2.22 24.48 8.72
CA PHE A 148 -3.50 23.78 8.74
C PHE A 148 -4.01 23.61 10.18
N ASP A 149 -5.28 23.89 10.43
CA ASP A 149 -6.01 23.48 11.64
C ASP A 149 -6.71 22.15 11.36
N PRO A 150 -6.18 20.98 11.77
CA PRO A 150 -6.76 19.69 11.40
C PRO A 150 -8.15 19.46 11.97
N MET A 151 -8.50 20.17 13.06
CA MET A 151 -9.83 20.08 13.68
C MET A 151 -10.89 20.84 12.89
N ALA A 152 -10.49 21.79 12.03
CA ALA A 152 -11.39 22.44 11.08
C ALA A 152 -11.73 21.58 9.86
N PHE A 153 -11.22 20.35 9.77
CA PHE A 153 -11.52 19.40 8.71
C PHE A 153 -12.25 18.16 9.23
N GLU A 154 -13.37 17.84 8.62
CA GLU A 154 -14.14 16.62 8.88
C GLU A 154 -13.66 15.47 8.00
N HIS A 155 -13.45 14.30 8.61
CA HIS A 155 -13.18 13.09 7.84
C HIS A 155 -14.47 12.62 7.14
N ARG A 156 -14.37 12.31 5.85
CA ARG A 156 -15.45 11.69 5.07
C ARG A 156 -14.87 10.57 4.21
N ALA A 157 -15.37 9.35 4.36
CA ALA A 157 -15.05 8.23 3.49
C ALA A 157 -16.33 7.62 2.90
N PHE A 158 -16.33 7.38 1.59
CA PHE A 158 -17.47 6.78 0.88
C PHE A 158 -17.01 5.87 -0.25
N TYR A 159 -17.83 4.88 -0.58
CA TYR A 159 -17.60 3.96 -1.69
C TYR A 159 -18.25 4.50 -2.97
N GLU A 160 -17.42 4.72 -4.00
CA GLU A 160 -17.84 5.10 -5.35
C GLU A 160 -18.08 3.82 -6.17
N PRO A 161 -19.35 3.45 -6.43
CA PRO A 161 -19.69 2.17 -7.05
C PRO A 161 -19.27 2.07 -8.53
N VAL A 162 -19.12 3.18 -9.25
CA VAL A 162 -18.74 3.16 -10.67
C VAL A 162 -17.27 2.83 -10.85
N THR A 163 -16.41 3.42 -10.02
CA THR A 163 -14.96 3.18 -10.06
C THR A 163 -14.50 2.10 -9.08
N HIS A 164 -15.44 1.52 -8.33
CA HIS A 164 -15.23 0.49 -7.33
C HIS A 164 -14.13 0.82 -6.32
N ARG A 165 -14.13 2.04 -5.78
CA ARG A 165 -13.12 2.47 -4.81
C ARG A 165 -13.73 3.20 -3.62
N ILE A 166 -13.04 3.12 -2.50
CA ILE A 166 -13.22 4.11 -1.44
C ILE A 166 -12.49 5.39 -1.83
N GLU A 167 -13.09 6.54 -1.57
CA GLU A 167 -12.38 7.81 -1.48
C GLU A 167 -12.41 8.29 -0.04
N MET A 168 -11.26 8.73 0.47
CA MET A 168 -11.14 9.43 1.74
C MET A 168 -10.90 10.90 1.49
N HIS A 169 -11.58 11.72 2.27
CA HIS A 169 -11.59 13.16 2.13
C HIS A 169 -11.49 13.85 3.49
N LEU A 170 -10.96 15.06 3.46
CA LEU A 170 -11.02 16.05 4.52
C LEU A 170 -11.89 17.20 4.03
N VAL A 171 -13.03 17.42 4.68
CA VAL A 171 -14.01 18.44 4.31
C VAL A 171 -13.86 19.63 5.23
N SER A 172 -13.59 20.81 4.68
CA SER A 172 -13.47 22.05 5.44
C SER A 172 -14.80 22.40 6.10
N GLN A 173 -14.81 22.63 7.41
CA GLN A 173 -16.04 22.98 8.15
C GLN A 173 -16.37 24.47 8.11
N ARG A 174 -15.44 25.31 7.65
CA ARG A 174 -15.56 26.76 7.59
C ARG A 174 -14.76 27.32 6.43
N ASP A 175 -15.02 28.57 6.08
CA ASP A 175 -14.10 29.31 5.23
C ASP A 175 -12.77 29.47 5.99
N GLN A 176 -11.67 29.04 5.38
CA GLN A 176 -10.35 29.13 5.98
C GLN A 176 -9.27 29.30 4.93
N GLN A 177 -8.18 29.94 5.35
CA GLN A 177 -6.99 30.11 4.54
C GLN A 177 -5.84 29.41 5.25
N VAL A 178 -5.05 28.68 4.48
CA VAL A 178 -3.86 27.98 4.92
C VAL A 178 -2.66 28.61 4.23
N LEU A 179 -1.69 29.00 5.02
CA LEU A 179 -0.41 29.51 4.59
C LEU A 179 0.59 28.36 4.53
N ILE A 180 1.26 28.27 3.39
CA ILE A 180 2.39 27.36 3.19
C ILE A 180 3.55 28.24 2.71
N PRO A 181 4.66 28.33 3.46
CA PRO A 181 5.82 29.11 3.09
C PRO A 181 6.24 28.89 1.62
N GLY A 182 6.36 30.00 0.87
CA GLY A 182 6.75 29.97 -0.54
C GLY A 182 5.60 29.78 -1.55
N LEU A 183 4.36 29.58 -1.09
CA LEU A 183 3.17 29.48 -1.94
C LEU A 183 2.22 30.66 -1.72
N ALA A 184 1.34 30.89 -2.69
CA ALA A 184 0.18 31.74 -2.48
C ALA A 184 -0.76 31.10 -1.43
N PRO A 185 -1.50 31.89 -0.64
CA PRO A 185 -2.42 31.33 0.34
C PRO A 185 -3.44 30.38 -0.30
N VAL A 186 -3.61 29.20 0.29
CA VAL A 186 -4.59 28.20 -0.15
C VAL A 186 -5.88 28.46 0.59
N THR A 187 -6.96 28.73 -0.12
CA THR A 187 -8.28 28.98 0.45
C THR A 187 -9.16 27.76 0.35
N PHE A 188 -9.88 27.46 1.41
CA PHE A 188 -10.95 26.47 1.44
C PHE A 188 -12.26 27.14 1.80
N ALA A 189 -13.31 26.94 1.00
CA ALA A 189 -14.67 27.30 1.39
C ALA A 189 -15.24 26.28 2.39
N ALA A 190 -16.24 26.68 3.18
CA ALA A 190 -17.03 25.76 3.98
C ALA A 190 -17.67 24.69 3.07
N GLY A 191 -17.49 23.41 3.44
CA GLY A 191 -17.92 22.25 2.64
C GLY A 191 -16.97 21.86 1.51
N GLU A 192 -15.91 22.61 1.25
CA GLU A 192 -14.91 22.24 0.26
C GLU A 192 -14.16 20.97 0.69
N SER A 193 -13.89 20.09 -0.28
CA SER A 193 -13.37 18.75 -0.01
C SER A 193 -11.98 18.55 -0.60
N LEU A 194 -11.03 18.17 0.26
CA LEU A 194 -9.71 17.71 -0.11
C LEU A 194 -9.67 16.18 -0.11
N ARG A 195 -9.52 15.55 -1.29
CA ARG A 195 -9.31 14.10 -1.36
C ARG A 195 -7.90 13.75 -0.90
N THR A 196 -7.81 12.80 0.01
CA THR A 196 -6.57 12.38 0.65
C THR A 196 -6.10 11.00 0.22
N GLU A 197 -7.03 10.09 -0.08
CA GLU A 197 -6.70 8.72 -0.48
C GLU A 197 -7.78 8.14 -1.38
N ILE A 198 -7.37 7.20 -2.24
CA ILE A 198 -8.27 6.25 -2.89
C ILE A 198 -7.91 4.85 -2.44
N SER A 199 -8.87 3.94 -2.40
CA SER A 199 -8.61 2.51 -2.22
C SER A 199 -9.55 1.68 -3.10
N ALA A 200 -9.06 1.31 -4.28
CA ALA A 200 -9.76 0.49 -5.24
C ALA A 200 -9.97 -0.94 -4.73
N LYS A 201 -11.14 -1.48 -5.06
CA LYS A 201 -11.59 -2.83 -4.75
C LYS A 201 -11.68 -3.63 -6.03
N HIS A 202 -11.15 -4.83 -5.98
CA HIS A 202 -10.91 -5.64 -7.16
C HIS A 202 -11.79 -6.87 -7.21
N ASP A 203 -11.95 -7.41 -8.40
CA ASP A 203 -12.40 -8.77 -8.65
C ASP A 203 -11.34 -9.47 -9.50
N ARG A 204 -11.56 -10.74 -9.80
CA ARG A 204 -10.58 -11.52 -10.58
C ARG A 204 -10.37 -10.95 -11.99
N ALA A 205 -11.42 -10.43 -12.62
CA ALA A 205 -11.34 -9.86 -13.97
C ALA A 205 -10.45 -8.60 -13.99
N SER A 206 -10.73 -7.64 -13.12
CA SER A 206 -9.93 -6.40 -13.03
C SER A 206 -8.47 -6.65 -12.63
N VAL A 207 -8.17 -7.66 -11.80
CA VAL A 207 -6.77 -8.04 -11.54
C VAL A 207 -6.12 -8.68 -12.75
N THR A 208 -6.85 -9.50 -13.51
CA THR A 208 -6.34 -10.12 -14.75
C THR A 208 -5.96 -9.04 -15.75
N GLU A 209 -6.81 -8.04 -15.96
CA GLU A 209 -6.53 -6.89 -16.84
C GLU A 209 -5.27 -6.13 -16.42
N LEU A 210 -5.09 -5.88 -15.12
CA LEU A 210 -3.89 -5.22 -14.59
C LEU A 210 -2.62 -6.06 -14.83
N PHE A 211 -2.72 -7.39 -14.65
CA PHE A 211 -1.60 -8.31 -14.84
C PHE A 211 -1.22 -8.41 -16.32
N ASP A 212 -2.19 -8.62 -17.20
CA ASP A 212 -1.97 -8.76 -18.64
C ASP A 212 -1.36 -7.47 -19.21
N ALA A 213 -1.90 -6.30 -18.83
CA ALA A 213 -1.35 -5.00 -19.24
C ALA A 213 0.09 -4.76 -18.74
N ALA A 214 0.51 -5.47 -17.70
CA ALA A 214 1.85 -5.42 -17.13
C ALA A 214 2.78 -6.54 -17.61
N GLY A 215 2.32 -7.47 -18.47
CA GLY A 215 3.11 -8.62 -18.93
C GLY A 215 3.29 -9.70 -17.86
N LEU A 216 2.35 -9.78 -16.91
CA LEU A 216 2.25 -10.82 -15.89
C LEU A 216 1.04 -11.70 -16.21
N ARG A 217 1.05 -12.93 -15.68
CA ARG A 217 -0.12 -13.82 -15.70
C ARG A 217 -0.43 -14.31 -14.30
N ILE A 218 -1.72 -14.55 -14.02
CA ILE A 218 -2.15 -15.17 -12.77
C ILE A 218 -1.84 -16.66 -12.82
N SER A 219 -1.04 -17.14 -11.87
CA SER A 219 -0.67 -18.55 -11.69
C SER A 219 -1.30 -19.19 -10.45
N GLY A 220 -1.86 -18.39 -9.54
CA GLY A 220 -2.59 -18.84 -8.37
C GLY A 220 -3.51 -17.76 -7.82
N TRP A 221 -4.61 -18.18 -7.21
CA TRP A 221 -5.62 -17.29 -6.62
C TRP A 221 -6.21 -17.99 -5.39
N VAL A 222 -6.04 -17.39 -4.22
CA VAL A 222 -6.58 -17.90 -2.95
C VAL A 222 -7.31 -16.77 -2.25
N THR A 223 -8.49 -17.06 -1.70
CA THR A 223 -9.27 -16.11 -0.90
C THR A 223 -9.41 -16.60 0.54
N ASP A 224 -9.78 -15.70 1.44
CA ASP A 224 -10.40 -16.11 2.71
C ASP A 224 -11.76 -16.77 2.48
N ALA A 225 -12.32 -17.36 3.54
CA ALA A 225 -13.58 -18.12 3.50
C ALA A 225 -14.77 -17.29 3.01
N ASP A 226 -14.77 -15.98 3.30
CA ASP A 226 -15.84 -15.06 2.94
C ASP A 226 -15.57 -14.34 1.61
N ALA A 227 -14.49 -14.69 0.91
CA ALA A 227 -14.06 -14.06 -0.34
C ALA A 227 -13.95 -12.52 -0.24
N LEU A 228 -13.44 -12.01 0.88
CA LEU A 228 -13.29 -10.58 1.13
C LEU A 228 -11.94 -10.03 0.66
N PHE A 229 -10.93 -10.88 0.59
CA PHE A 229 -9.56 -10.55 0.22
C PHE A 229 -8.96 -11.70 -0.59
N ALA A 230 -8.11 -11.40 -1.57
CA ALA A 230 -7.37 -12.42 -2.31
C ALA A 230 -5.87 -12.24 -2.21
N LEU A 231 -5.17 -13.37 -2.14
CA LEU A 231 -3.76 -13.49 -2.47
C LEU A 231 -3.63 -14.03 -3.89
N VAL A 232 -2.98 -13.23 -4.73
CA VAL A 232 -2.80 -13.49 -6.17
C VAL A 232 -1.34 -13.81 -6.42
N LEU A 233 -1.06 -15.01 -6.92
CA LEU A 233 0.27 -15.43 -7.30
C LEU A 233 0.47 -15.16 -8.80
N GLY A 234 1.29 -14.18 -9.12
CA GLY A 234 1.73 -13.84 -10.46
C GLY A 234 3.02 -14.52 -10.88
N ALA A 235 3.13 -14.76 -12.18
CA ALA A 235 4.36 -15.14 -12.85
C ALA A 235 4.57 -14.25 -14.09
N PRO A 236 5.80 -14.15 -14.61
CA PRO A 236 6.03 -13.70 -15.98
C PRO A 236 5.04 -14.34 -16.97
N ALA A 237 4.40 -13.51 -17.80
CA ALA A 237 3.67 -13.98 -18.98
C ALA A 237 4.62 -14.65 -19.97
#